data_AF-A0A0C1U0E0-F1
#
_entry.id   AF-A0A0C1U0E0-F1
#
_cell.length_a   1.000
_cell.length_b   1.000
_cell.length_c   1.000
_cell.angle_alpha   90.00
_cell.angle_beta   90.00
_cell.angle_gamma   90.00
#
_symmetry.space_group_name_H-M   'P 1'
#
loop_
_entity.id
_entity.type
_entity.pdbx_description
1 polymer ?
#
loop_
_entity_poly.entity_id
_entity_poly.type
_entity_poly.pdbx_seq_one_letter_code
_entity_poly.pdbx_strand_id
1 'polypeptide(L)'
;MKNFIIIILIAAGILQLLLALLMPWKKILAMYEENGKVISNKGKFIFCQRFLYLLISGYMILVAFLINKGIIKSTGEILIMGVSLMILTFLPTLNKYKYFK
;
A
#
# COMPACT_ATOMS: atom_id res chain seq x y z
N MET A 1 -11.56 10.04 20.41
CA MET A 1 -11.22 8.75 19.76
C MET A 1 -11.45 8.80 18.25
N LYS A 2 -12.67 9.10 17.76
CA LYS A 2 -13.01 9.17 16.32
C LYS A 2 -12.05 10.05 15.49
N ASN A 3 -11.77 11.27 15.94
CA ASN A 3 -10.89 12.21 15.22
C ASN A 3 -9.45 11.69 15.11
N PHE A 4 -8.96 10.98 16.12
CA PHE A 4 -7.62 10.40 16.13
C PHE A 4 -7.48 9.30 15.06
N ILE A 5 -8.48 8.43 14.92
CA ILE A 5 -8.50 7.38 13.89
C ILE A 5 -8.51 8.00 12.49
N ILE A 6 -9.32 9.04 12.27
CA ILE A 6 -9.36 9.76 10.99
C ILE A 6 -7.99 10.33 10.63
N ILE A 7 -7.30 10.97 11.59
CA ILE A 7 -5.94 11.51 11.38
C ILE A 7 -4.96 10.40 10.99
N ILE A 8 -4.99 9.26 11.68
CA ILE A 8 -4.13 8.11 11.34
C ILE A 8 -4.40 7.61 9.92
N LEU A 9 -5.67 7.45 9.54
CA LEU A 9 -6.04 6.97 8.21
C LEU A 9 -5.58 7.94 7.11
N ILE A 10 -5.72 9.24 7.34
CA ILE A 10 -5.23 10.27 6.40
C ILE A 10 -3.70 10.25 6.32
N ALA A 11 -3.01 10.20 7.46
CA ALA A 11 -1.54 10.15 7.49
C ALA A 11 -1.00 8.89 6.79
N ALA A 12 -1.63 7.73 7.03
CA ALA A 12 -1.30 6.49 6.35
C ALA A 12 -1.58 6.58 4.84
N GLY A 13 -2.72 7.14 4.44
CA GLY A 13 -3.05 7.35 3.03
C GLY A 13 -2.05 8.26 2.31
N ILE A 14 -1.66 9.37 2.92
CA ILE A 14 -0.63 10.28 2.40
C ILE A 14 0.73 9.58 2.31
N LEU A 15 1.12 8.84 3.35
CA LEU A 15 2.38 8.07 3.32
C LEU A 15 2.39 7.07 2.16
N GLN A 16 1.30 6.35 1.93
CA GLN A 16 1.18 5.40 0.82
C GLN A 16 1.25 6.11 -0.55
N LEU A 17 0.67 7.31 -0.67
CA LEU A 17 0.77 8.14 -1.88
C LEU A 17 2.22 8.59 -2.13
N LEU A 18 2.92 9.04 -1.07
CA LEU A 18 4.32 9.43 -1.16
C LEU A 18 5.20 8.24 -1.59
N LEU A 19 4.95 7.05 -1.04
CA LEU A 19 5.64 5.84 -1.47
C LEU A 19 5.33 5.50 -2.94
N ALA A 20 4.07 5.60 -3.37
CA ALA A 20 3.69 5.37 -4.78
C ALA A 20 4.46 6.27 -5.77
N LEU A 21 4.71 7.52 -5.40
CA LEU A 21 5.27 8.55 -6.29
C LEU A 21 6.78 8.72 -6.17
N LEU A 22 7.32 8.73 -4.95
CA LEU A 22 8.68 9.15 -4.65
C LEU A 22 9.63 8.00 -4.32
N MET A 23 9.12 6.79 -4.08
CA MET A 23 9.97 5.65 -3.73
C MET A 23 10.91 5.33 -4.90
N PRO A 24 12.21 5.06 -4.66
CA PRO A 24 13.16 4.75 -5.71
C PRO A 24 12.97 3.31 -6.17
N TRP A 25 11.88 3.05 -6.92
CA TRP A 25 11.43 1.72 -7.35
C TRP A 25 12.52 0.92 -8.06
N LYS A 26 13.41 1.58 -8.80
CA LYS A 26 14.57 0.95 -9.46
C LYS A 26 15.59 0.40 -8.45
N LYS A 27 15.86 1.12 -7.34
CA LYS A 27 16.76 0.65 -6.27
C LYS A 27 16.14 -0.51 -5.49
N ILE A 28 14.83 -0.45 -5.26
CA ILE A 28 14.09 -1.53 -4.59
C ILE A 28 14.13 -2.81 -5.43
N LEU A 29 13.91 -2.68 -6.73
CA LEU A 29 14.04 -3.79 -7.66
C LEU A 29 15.45 -4.41 -7.62
N ALA A 30 16.50 -3.58 -7.61
CA ALA A 30 17.88 -4.07 -7.51
C ALA A 30 18.12 -4.83 -6.18
N MET A 31 17.63 -4.32 -5.05
CA MET A 31 17.66 -5.04 -3.77
C MET A 31 16.96 -6.40 -3.83
N TYR A 32 15.86 -6.52 -4.58
CA TYR A 32 15.22 -7.82 -4.78
C TYR A 32 16.09 -8.77 -5.59
N GLU A 33 16.71 -8.28 -6.67
CA GLU A 33 17.59 -9.11 -7.51
C GLU A 33 18.85 -9.56 -6.77
N GLU A 34 19.45 -8.69 -5.95
CA GLU A 34 20.59 -9.02 -5.09
C GLU A 34 20.26 -10.10 -4.05
N ASN A 35 19.00 -10.20 -3.61
CA ASN A 35 18.51 -11.25 -2.73
C ASN A 35 18.15 -12.57 -3.47
N GLY A 36 18.70 -12.80 -4.67
CA GLY A 36 18.54 -14.03 -5.45
C GLY A 36 17.20 -14.14 -6.18
N LYS A 37 16.51 -13.02 -6.39
CA LYS A 37 15.12 -12.97 -6.86
C LYS A 37 15.09 -12.37 -8.28
N VAL A 38 15.10 -13.21 -9.31
CA VAL A 38 15.11 -12.76 -10.72
C VAL A 38 13.72 -12.29 -11.15
N ILE A 39 13.56 -10.99 -11.44
CA ILE A 39 12.27 -10.42 -11.86
C ILE A 39 12.21 -10.36 -13.38
N SER A 40 11.34 -11.18 -13.99
CA SER A 40 11.22 -11.33 -15.45
C SER A 40 10.73 -10.06 -16.17
N ASN A 41 9.84 -9.29 -15.54
CA ASN A 41 9.29 -8.05 -16.10
C ASN A 41 9.33 -6.90 -15.10
N LYS A 42 10.50 -6.25 -15.04
CA LYS A 42 10.83 -5.13 -14.15
C LYS A 42 9.85 -3.97 -14.25
N GLY A 43 9.49 -3.58 -15.47
CA GLY A 43 8.58 -2.44 -15.72
C GLY A 43 7.17 -2.71 -15.22
N LYS A 44 6.61 -3.89 -15.55
CA LYS A 44 5.26 -4.30 -15.10
C LYS A 44 5.19 -4.47 -13.59
N PHE A 45 6.26 -4.98 -12.97
CA PHE A 45 6.36 -5.10 -11.53
C PHE A 45 6.30 -3.74 -10.83
N ILE A 46 7.14 -2.78 -11.25
CA ILE A 46 7.14 -1.42 -10.69
C ILE A 46 5.77 -0.76 -10.89
N PHE A 47 5.17 -0.89 -12.07
CA PHE A 47 3.85 -0.34 -12.35
C PHE A 47 2.78 -0.94 -11.42
N CYS A 48 2.74 -2.26 -11.29
CA CYS A 48 1.77 -2.96 -10.44
C CYS A 48 1.92 -2.54 -8.97
N GLN A 49 3.16 -2.42 -8.48
CA GLN A 49 3.43 -1.93 -7.13
C GLN A 49 2.94 -0.50 -6.95
N ARG A 50 3.33 0.44 -7.82
CA ARG A 50 2.85 1.83 -7.75
C ARG A 50 1.33 1.93 -7.75
N PHE A 51 0.68 1.14 -8.59
CA PHE A 51 -0.78 1.12 -8.68
C PHE A 51 -1.44 0.58 -7.41
N LEU A 52 -0.89 -0.46 -6.79
CA LEU A 52 -1.37 -0.97 -5.51
C LEU A 52 -1.24 0.07 -4.38
N TYR A 53 -0.10 0.77 -4.29
CA TYR A 53 0.09 1.84 -3.30
C TYR A 53 -0.91 2.99 -3.50
N LEU A 54 -1.20 3.37 -4.76
CA LEU A 54 -2.23 4.36 -5.09
C LEU A 54 -3.63 3.91 -4.67
N LEU A 55 -4.00 2.65 -4.94
CA LEU A 55 -5.30 2.11 -4.56
C LEU A 55 -5.50 2.10 -3.04
N ILE A 56 -4.48 1.68 -2.29
CA ILE A 56 -4.55 1.67 -0.82
C ILE A 56 -4.61 3.09 -0.27
N SER A 57 -3.84 4.02 -0.85
CA SER A 57 -3.93 5.43 -0.48
C SER A 57 -5.36 5.97 -0.64
N GLY A 58 -5.95 5.78 -1.83
CA GLY A 58 -7.32 6.19 -2.11
C GLY A 58 -8.33 5.53 -1.17
N TYR A 59 -8.17 4.24 -0.88
CA TYR A 59 -9.00 3.52 0.07
C TYR A 59 -8.94 4.13 1.48
N MET A 60 -7.75 4.38 2.02
CA MET A 60 -7.58 4.94 3.37
C MET A 60 -8.19 6.34 3.48
N ILE A 61 -8.04 7.17 2.45
CA ILE A 61 -8.64 8.51 2.39
C ILE A 61 -10.17 8.42 2.29
N LEU A 62 -10.69 7.51 1.46
CA LEU A 62 -12.13 7.29 1.33
C LEU A 62 -12.75 6.81 2.64
N VAL A 63 -12.14 5.83 3.31
CA VAL A 63 -12.60 5.33 4.61
C VAL A 63 -12.58 6.44 5.66
N ALA A 64 -11.50 7.24 5.72
CA ALA A 64 -11.42 8.39 6.62
C ALA A 64 -12.57 9.39 6.37
N PHE A 65 -12.90 9.65 5.10
CA PHE A 65 -14.01 10.50 4.69
C PHE A 65 -15.37 9.93 5.11
N LEU A 66 -15.62 8.63 4.88
CA LEU A 66 -16.86 7.96 5.25
C LEU A 66 -17.07 7.93 6.78
N ILE A 67 -16.00 7.72 7.55
CA ILE A 67 -16.05 7.82 9.02
C ILE A 67 -16.37 9.26 9.44
N ASN A 68 -15.73 10.25 8.82
CA ASN A 68 -15.96 11.66 9.12
C ASN A 68 -17.42 12.06 8.88
N LYS A 69 -18.00 11.63 7.74
CA LYS A 69 -19.42 11.80 7.40
C LYS A 69 -20.38 10.99 8.28
N GLY A 70 -19.87 10.08 9.12
CA GLY A 70 -20.69 9.26 10.00
C GLY A 70 -21.44 8.13 9.30
N ILE A 71 -21.08 7.82 8.05
CA ILE A 71 -21.69 6.75 7.26
C ILE A 71 -21.26 5.38 7.80
N ILE A 72 -20.00 5.26 8.20
CA ILE A 72 -19.43 4.05 8.81
C ILE A 72 -18.88 4.37 10.20
N LYS A 73 -19.01 3.43 11.15
CA LYS A 73 -18.46 3.56 12.50
C LYS A 73 -16.96 3.28 12.48
N SER A 74 -16.18 4.04 13.23
CA SER A 74 -14.75 3.74 13.41
C SER A 74 -14.59 2.57 14.39
N THR A 75 -14.55 1.35 13.86
CA THR A 75 -14.28 0.12 14.64
C THR A 75 -12.81 -0.27 14.54
N GLY A 76 -12.33 -1.09 15.48
CA GLY A 76 -10.98 -1.65 15.42
C GLY A 76 -10.73 -2.51 14.18
N GLU A 77 -11.78 -3.13 13.65
CA GLU A 77 -11.74 -3.98 12.43
C GLU A 77 -11.31 -3.18 11.20
N ILE A 78 -11.78 -1.94 11.05
CA ILE A 78 -11.37 -1.06 9.94
C ILE A 78 -9.87 -0.76 10.02
N LEU A 79 -9.36 -0.58 11.23
CA LEU A 79 -7.95 -0.31 11.49
C LEU A 79 -7.09 -1.55 11.16
N ILE A 80 -7.52 -2.73 11.61
CA ILE A 80 -6.87 -4.01 11.29
C ILE A 80 -6.87 -4.22 9.77
N MET A 81 -8.01 -4.05 9.10
CA MET A 81 -8.15 -4.18 7.66
C MET A 81 -7.24 -3.20 6.90
N GLY A 82 -7.16 -1.95 7.33
CA GLY A 82 -6.24 -0.95 6.76
C GLY A 82 -4.77 -1.37 6.88
N VAL A 83 -4.35 -1.86 8.05
CA VAL A 83 -2.99 -2.38 8.28
C VAL A 83 -2.73 -3.64 7.44
N SER A 84 -3.68 -4.58 7.37
CA SER A 84 -3.57 -5.78 6.54
C SER A 84 -3.40 -5.42 5.06
N LEU A 85 -4.16 -4.44 4.55
CA LEU A 85 -4.00 -3.95 3.18
C LEU A 85 -2.61 -3.33 2.97
N MET A 86 -2.12 -2.50 3.89
CA MET A 86 -0.78 -1.91 3.82
C MET A 86 0.33 -2.98 3.80
N ILE A 87 0.19 -4.06 4.56
CA ILE A 87 1.12 -5.20 4.50
C ILE A 87 0.99 -5.94 3.16
N LEU A 88 -0.24 -6.09 2.65
CA LEU A 88 -0.49 -6.73 1.37
C LEU A 88 0.15 -5.99 0.20
N THR A 89 0.37 -4.68 0.26
CA THR A 89 1.20 -3.98 -0.75
C THR A 89 2.64 -4.49 -0.80
N PHE A 90 3.18 -4.99 0.31
CA PHE A 90 4.52 -5.59 0.37
C PHE A 90 4.53 -7.10 0.04
N LEU A 91 3.37 -7.75 -0.17
CA LEU A 91 3.27 -9.18 -0.47
C LEU A 91 3.38 -9.58 -1.95
N PRO A 92 2.93 -8.83 -2.97
CA PRO A 92 3.24 -9.14 -4.36
C PRO A 92 4.74 -9.00 -4.68
N THR A 93 5.50 -8.33 -3.81
CA THR A 93 6.97 -8.33 -3.72
C THR A 93 7.54 -9.65 -3.16
N LEU A 94 6.72 -10.45 -2.49
CA LEU A 94 7.07 -11.77 -1.93
C LEU A 94 6.53 -12.94 -2.77
N ASN A 95 5.43 -12.76 -3.50
CA ASN A 95 4.81 -13.84 -4.26
C ASN A 95 5.62 -14.18 -5.52
N LYS A 96 6.34 -15.31 -5.45
CA LYS A 96 7.28 -15.81 -6.47
C LYS A 96 6.61 -16.17 -7.81
N TYR A 97 5.31 -16.49 -7.82
CA TYR A 97 4.74 -17.30 -8.92
C TYR A 97 4.30 -16.56 -10.20
N LYS A 98 4.36 -15.23 -10.28
CA LYS A 98 3.97 -14.50 -11.51
C LYS A 98 5.06 -13.64 -12.16
N TYR A 99 6.14 -13.35 -11.45
CA TYR A 99 7.22 -12.49 -11.93
C TYR A 99 8.61 -13.09 -11.75
N PHE A 100 8.74 -14.22 -11.06
CA PHE A 100 10.00 -14.90 -10.85
C PHE A 100 10.05 -16.16 -11.71
N LYS A 101 11.17 -16.34 -12.40
CA LYS A 101 11.48 -17.54 -13.19
C LYS A 101 12.39 -18.43 -12.35
#